data_AF-A0A1Y5F6X6-F1
#
_entry.id   AF-A0A1Y5F6X6-F1
#
_cell.length_a   1.000
_cell.length_b   1.000
_cell.length_c   1.000
_cell.angle_alpha   90.00
_cell.angle_beta   90.00
_cell.angle_gamma   90.00
#
_symmetry.space_group_name_H-M   'P 1'
#
loop_
_entity.id
_entity.type
_entity.pdbx_description
1 polymer ?
#
loop_
_entity_poly.entity_id
_entity_poly.type
_entity_poly.pdbx_seq_one_letter_code
_entity_poly.pdbx_strand_id
1 'polypeptide(L)' 'MSIENTELDEIMDKLENLEDEQLAVVKLREFNDATKVLGELLMNLNKDLDNDQWKKQCDIAKKSVDRIVNEIKSL' A
#
# COMPACT_ATOMS: atom_id res chain seq x y z
N MET A 1 3.34 -9.62 -8.25
CA MET A 1 3.71 -9.62 -6.83
C MET A 1 2.73 -8.72 -6.12
N SER A 2 1.71 -9.34 -5.53
CA SER A 2 0.82 -8.76 -4.53
C SER A 2 1.57 -8.62 -3.20
N ILE A 3 1.05 -7.79 -2.28
CA ILE A 3 1.43 -7.91 -0.87
C ILE A 3 1.20 -9.36 -0.46
N GLU A 4 2.21 -9.99 0.12
CA GLU A 4 2.05 -11.34 0.65
C GLU A 4 1.13 -11.26 1.87
N ASN A 5 0.19 -12.19 2.01
CA ASN A 5 -0.76 -12.17 3.13
C ASN A 5 -0.06 -12.04 4.49
N THR A 6 1.10 -12.67 4.65
CA THR A 6 1.94 -12.55 5.85
C THR A 6 2.38 -11.11 6.15
N GLU A 7 2.75 -10.34 5.13
CA GLU A 7 3.15 -8.94 5.30
C GLU A 7 1.95 -8.04 5.62
N LEU A 8 0.76 -8.36 5.09
CA LEU A 8 -0.47 -7.69 5.46
C LEU A 8 -0.77 -7.93 6.95
N ASP A 9 -0.71 -9.19 7.39
CA ASP A 9 -0.98 -9.57 8.78
C ASP A 9 -0.01 -8.86 9.74
N GLU A 10 1.29 -8.80 9.42
CA GLU A 10 2.29 -8.07 10.21
C GLU A 10 1.97 -6.56 10.33
N ILE A 11 1.51 -5.94 9.24
CA ILE A 11 1.15 -4.52 9.22
C ILE A 11 -0.11 -4.27 10.04
N MET A 12 -1.11 -5.13 9.92
CA MET A 12 -2.35 -5.03 10.69
C MET A 12 -2.09 -5.22 12.18
N ASP A 13 -1.36 -6.28 12.55
CA ASP A 13 -0.98 -6.55 13.94
C ASP A 13 -0.22 -5.36 14.55
N LYS A 14 0.70 -4.75 13.81
CA LYS A 14 1.47 -3.60 14.31
C LYS A 14 0.61 -2.37 14.54
N LEU A 15 -0.33 -2.09 13.64
CA LEU A 15 -1.24 -0.95 13.77
C LEU A 15 -2.28 -1.17 14.88
N GLU A 16 -2.81 -2.38 15.03
CA GLU A 16 -3.77 -2.73 16.08
C GLU A 16 -3.18 -2.64 17.49
N ASN A 17 -1.86 -2.88 17.62
CA ASN A 17 -1.16 -2.83 18.89
C ASN A 17 -0.44 -1.50 19.17
N LEU A 18 -0.63 -0.48 18.32
CA LEU A 18 0.00 0.82 18.51
C LEU A 18 -0.72 1.61 19.61
N GLU A 19 0.03 2.10 20.61
CA GLU A 19 -0.54 2.84 21.75
C GLU A 19 -1.17 4.18 21.33
N ASP A 20 -0.63 4.82 20.30
CA ASP A 20 -1.22 6.01 19.68
C ASP A 20 -2.26 5.60 18.62
N GLU A 21 -3.51 5.46 19.05
CA GLU A 21 -4.65 5.11 18.18
C GLU A 21 -4.85 6.10 17.02
N GLN A 22 -4.54 7.40 17.21
CA GLN A 22 -4.71 8.39 16.15
C GLN A 22 -3.68 8.17 15.05
N LEU A 23 -2.43 7.95 15.44
CA LEU A 23 -1.36 7.60 14.50
C LEU A 23 -1.68 6.28 13.78
N ALA A 24 -2.21 5.28 14.48
CA ALA A 24 -2.61 4.00 13.89
C ALA A 24 -3.66 4.20 12.78
N VAL A 25 -4.71 4.99 13.06
CA VAL A 25 -5.78 5.29 12.08
C VAL A 25 -5.23 6.06 10.87
N VAL A 26 -4.32 7.02 11.08
CA VAL A 26 -3.68 7.76 9.98
C VAL A 26 -2.89 6.80 9.09
N LYS A 27 -2.06 5.94 9.70
CA LYS A 27 -1.22 5.00 8.96
C LYS A 27 -2.02 3.92 8.25
N LEU A 28 -3.09 3.42 8.87
CA LEU A 28 -4.03 2.50 8.24
C LEU A 28 -4.69 3.12 7.00
N ARG A 29 -5.08 4.40 7.08
CA ARG A 29 -5.65 5.12 5.93
C ARG A 29 -4.63 5.26 4.80
N GLU A 30 -3.42 5.70 5.11
CA GLU A 30 -2.34 5.84 4.12
C GLU A 30 -2.07 4.50 3.41
N PHE A 31 -1.98 3.41 4.19
CA PHE A 31 -1.78 2.06 3.66
C PHE A 31 -2.95 1.61 2.76
N ASN A 32 -4.19 1.79 3.20
CA ASN A 32 -5.37 1.44 2.41
C ASN A 32 -5.47 2.24 1.11
N ASP A 33 -5.19 3.53 1.15
CA ASP A 33 -5.23 4.39 -0.04
C ASP A 33 -4.16 3.98 -1.06
N ALA A 34 -2.93 3.70 -0.61
CA ALA A 34 -1.84 3.28 -1.49
C ALA A 34 -2.07 1.89 -2.09
N THR A 35 -2.55 0.93 -1.30
CA THR A 35 -2.84 -0.43 -1.76
C THR A 35 -4.03 -0.48 -2.71
N LYS A 36 -5.05 0.37 -2.50
CA LYS A 36 -6.15 0.56 -3.44
C LYS A 36 -5.65 1.01 -4.81
N VAL A 37 -4.83 2.06 -4.87
CA VAL A 37 -4.27 2.58 -6.13
C VAL A 37 -3.48 1.49 -6.85
N LEU A 38 -2.61 0.78 -6.14
CA LEU A 38 -1.84 -0.32 -6.72
C LEU A 38 -2.76 -1.45 -7.22
N GLY A 39 -3.79 -1.82 -6.45
CA GLY A 39 -4.78 -2.83 -6.84
C GLY A 39 -5.52 -2.47 -8.12
N GLU A 40 -6.01 -1.22 -8.23
CA GLU A 40 -6.70 -0.73 -9.42
C GLU A 40 -5.81 -0.78 -10.67
N LEU A 41 -4.53 -0.42 -10.52
CA LEU A 41 -3.54 -0.52 -11.60
C LEU A 41 -3.26 -1.98 -11.98
N LEU A 42 -3.04 -2.87 -11.01
CA LEU A 42 -2.76 -4.29 -11.27
C LEU A 42 -3.94 -5.02 -11.92
N MET A 43 -5.17 -4.65 -11.56
CA MET A 43 -6.39 -5.13 -12.22
C MET A 43 -6.61 -4.50 -13.61
N ASN A 44 -5.72 -3.60 -14.03
CA ASN A 44 -5.76 -2.88 -15.28
C ASN A 44 -7.14 -2.22 -15.49
N LEU A 45 -7.66 -1.56 -14.45
CA LEU A 45 -8.97 -0.91 -14.50
C LEU A 45 -8.95 0.38 -15.34
N ASN A 46 -7.78 1.03 -15.43
CA ASN A 46 -7.59 2.17 -16.30
C ASN A 46 -7.09 1.72 -17.69
N LYS A 47 -8.01 1.68 -18.66
CA LYS A 47 -7.73 1.28 -20.05
C LYS A 47 -7.13 2.39 -20.92
N ASP A 48 -7.03 3.61 -20.38
CA ASP A 48 -6.52 4.77 -21.11
C ASP A 48 -4.98 4.86 -21.05
N LEU A 49 -4.33 4.04 -20.21
CA LEU A 49 -2.88 3.95 -20.10
C LEU A 49 -2.33 3.01 -21.17
N ASP A 50 -1.32 3.49 -21.91
CA ASP A 50 -0.50 2.59 -22.71
C ASP A 50 0.37 1.67 -21.81
N ASN A 51 0.96 0.61 -22.39
CA ASN A 51 1.73 -0.36 -21.62
C ASN A 51 2.91 0.25 -20.83
N ASP A 52 3.57 1.25 -21.39
CA ASP A 52 4.74 1.88 -20.75
C ASP A 52 4.31 2.81 -19.62
N GLN A 53 3.22 3.55 -19.82
CA GLN A 53 2.60 4.38 -18.79
C GLN A 53 2.03 3.53 -17.67
N TRP A 54 1.30 2.46 -17.99
CA TRP A 54 0.78 1.51 -17.01
C TRP A 54 1.89 0.93 -16.15
N LYS A 55 2.98 0.46 -16.78
CA LYS A 55 4.14 -0.08 -16.06
C LYS A 55 4.75 0.96 -15.12
N LYS A 56 4.98 2.19 -15.61
CA LYS A 56 5.51 3.28 -14.78
C LYS A 56 4.60 3.59 -13.58
N GLN A 57 3.29 3.60 -13.79
CA GLN A 57 2.32 3.85 -12.72
C GLN A 57 2.32 2.70 -11.70
N CYS A 58 2.39 1.45 -12.15
CA CYS A 58 2.55 0.29 -11.26
C CYS A 58 3.84 0.40 -10.42
N ASP A 59 4.96 0.76 -11.03
CA ASP A 59 6.24 0.93 -10.34
C ASP A 59 6.19 2.06 -9.30
N ILE A 60 5.55 3.18 -9.63
CA ILE A 60 5.36 4.31 -8.71
C ILE A 60 4.44 3.92 -7.55
N ALA A 61 3.28 3.32 -7.84
CA ALA A 61 2.32 2.89 -6.84
C ALA A 61 2.93 1.87 -5.87
N LYS A 62 3.72 0.92 -6.41
CA LYS A 62 4.45 -0.05 -5.60
C LYS A 62 5.43 0.64 -4.64
N LYS A 63 6.26 1.57 -5.13
CA LYS A 63 7.17 2.33 -4.27
C LYS A 63 6.44 3.10 -3.17
N SER A 64 5.23 3.59 -3.45
CA SER A 64 4.42 4.27 -2.42
C SER A 64 3.95 3.31 -1.33
N VAL A 65 3.47 2.12 -1.71
CA VAL A 65 3.11 1.05 -0.76
C VAL A 65 4.33 0.64 0.07
N ASP A 66 5.46 0.34 -0.58
CA ASP A 66 6.70 -0.07 0.08
C ASP A 66 7.18 0.98 1.10
N ARG A 67 7.08 2.27 0.74
CA ARG A 67 7.42 3.37 1.65
C ARG A 67 6.53 3.36 2.90
N ILE A 68 5.21 3.25 2.73
CA ILE A 68 4.25 3.27 3.84
C ILE A 68 4.43 2.05 4.73
N VAL A 69 4.63 0.87 4.14
CA VAL A 69 4.97 -0.36 4.87
C VAL A 69 6.22 -0.17 5.73
N ASN A 70 7.28 0.42 5.17
CA ASN A 70 8.51 0.68 5.91
C ASN A 70 8.33 1.71 7.03
N GLU A 71 7.53 2.75 6.80
CA GLU A 71 7.16 3.71 7.83
C GLU A 71 6.42 3.04 8.99
N ILE A 72 5.42 2.21 8.68
CA ILE A 72 4.66 1.46 9.69
C ILE A 72 5.58 0.52 10.45
N LYS A 73 6.43 -0.27 9.77
CA LYS A 73 7.37 -1.20 10.40
C LYS A 73 8.37 -0.52 11.34
N SER A 74 8.63 0.77 11.15
CA SER A 74 9.55 1.57 11.96
C SER A 74 8.91 2.25 13.18
N LEU A 75 7.59 2.13 13.37
CA LEU A 75 6.88 2.60 14.57
C LEU A 75 7.16 1.72 15.79
#